data_AF-A0A7W1M5V3-F1
#
_entry.id   AF-A0A7W1M5V3-F1
#
_cell.length_a   1.000
_cell.length_b   1.000
_cell.length_c   1.000
_cell.angle_alpha   90.00
_cell.angle_beta   90.00
_cell.angle_gamma   90.00
#
_symmetry.space_group_name_H-M   'P 1'
#
loop_
_entity.id
_entity.type
_entity.pdbx_description
1 polymer ?
#
loop_
_entity_poly.entity_id
_entity_poly.type
_entity_poly.pdbx_seq_one_letter_code
_entity_poly.pdbx_strand_id
1 'polypeptide(L)'
;MRCRSDAALLLRQARMRQGISQRQLALRATTSQDAISRIERGAEAPTLERLDHLLMVLGERLELSATALGVNDADAAPLSSGERLREAASWNLLAGKLEAAGAEARRVGHAATRLAGS
;
A
#
# COMPACT_ATOMS: atom_id res chain seq x y z
N MET A 1 -0.01 -8.52 -7.53
CA MET A 1 -1.46 -8.19 -7.61
C MET A 1 -2.21 -9.40 -8.19
N ARG A 2 -2.76 -10.27 -7.33
CA ARG A 2 -3.48 -11.49 -7.77
C ARG A 2 -4.98 -11.30 -7.51
N CYS A 3 -5.64 -10.45 -8.30
CA CYS A 3 -7.08 -10.22 -8.19
C CYS A 3 -7.93 -11.39 -8.75
N ARG A 4 -7.29 -12.35 -9.43
CA ARG A 4 -7.95 -13.51 -10.05
C ARG A 4 -7.87 -14.71 -9.11
N SER A 5 -8.56 -14.68 -7.96
CA SER A 5 -8.85 -15.86 -7.11
C SER A 5 -9.83 -15.57 -5.97
N ASP A 6 -9.83 -14.38 -5.35
CA ASP A 6 -10.54 -14.19 -4.08
C ASP A 6 -12.06 -14.15 -4.23
N ALA A 7 -12.61 -13.38 -5.17
CA ALA A 7 -14.06 -13.28 -5.35
C ALA A 7 -14.70 -14.61 -5.81
N ALA A 8 -14.02 -15.33 -6.71
CA ALA A 8 -14.47 -16.64 -7.22
C ALA A 8 -14.47 -17.69 -6.10
N LEU A 9 -13.41 -17.73 -5.30
CA LEU A 9 -13.30 -18.63 -4.16
C LEU A 9 -14.31 -18.27 -3.07
N LEU A 10 -14.46 -16.98 -2.75
CA LEU A 10 -15.43 -16.49 -1.77
C LEU A 10 -16.85 -16.93 -2.13
N LEU A 11 -17.27 -16.69 -3.38
CA LEU A 11 -18.59 -17.10 -3.85
C LEU A 11 -18.78 -18.61 -3.77
N ARG A 12 -17.80 -19.39 -4.27
CA ARG A 12 -17.86 -20.85 -4.24
C ARG A 12 -17.97 -21.37 -2.80
N GLN A 13 -17.19 -20.84 -1.88
CA GLN A 13 -17.20 -21.24 -0.48
C GLN A 13 -18.54 -20.89 0.19
N ALA A 14 -19.06 -19.67 -0.02
CA ALA A 14 -20.37 -19.28 0.48
C ALA A 14 -21.49 -20.20 -0.03
N ARG A 15 -21.47 -20.53 -1.33
CA ARG A 15 -22.43 -21.48 -1.91
C ARG A 15 -22.30 -22.87 -1.29
N MET A 16 -21.07 -23.36 -1.07
CA MET A 16 -20.85 -24.68 -0.47
C MET A 16 -21.27 -24.74 1.00
N ARG A 17 -21.10 -23.67 1.78
CA ARG A 17 -21.64 -23.58 3.16
C ARG A 17 -23.16 -23.73 3.21
N GLN A 18 -23.85 -23.17 2.20
CA GLN A 18 -25.30 -23.30 2.07
C GLN A 18 -25.75 -24.64 1.47
N GLY A 19 -24.83 -25.51 1.04
CA GLY A 19 -25.15 -26.84 0.50
C GLY A 19 -25.92 -26.85 -0.82
N ILE A 20 -25.94 -25.74 -1.57
CA ILE A 20 -26.71 -25.63 -2.83
C ILE A 20 -25.81 -25.76 -4.07
N SER A 21 -26.39 -26.24 -5.17
CA SER A 21 -25.77 -26.28 -6.49
C SER A 21 -25.66 -24.90 -7.14
N GLN A 22 -24.79 -24.77 -8.15
CA GLN A 22 -24.69 -23.56 -8.97
C GLN A 22 -26.02 -23.20 -9.65
N ARG A 23 -26.79 -24.22 -10.08
CA ARG A 23 -28.12 -24.01 -10.68
C ARG A 23 -29.12 -23.45 -9.67
N GLN A 24 -29.11 -23.93 -8.44
CA GLN A 24 -29.97 -23.40 -7.38
C GLN A 24 -29.60 -21.95 -7.02
N LEU A 25 -28.30 -21.62 -6.92
CA LEU A 25 -27.87 -20.23 -6.74
C LEU A 25 -28.33 -19.35 -7.91
N ALA A 26 -28.14 -19.82 -9.14
CA ALA A 26 -28.54 -19.08 -10.33
C ALA A 26 -30.05 -18.77 -10.35
N LEU A 27 -30.89 -19.75 -9.98
CA LEU A 27 -32.34 -19.57 -9.84
C LEU A 27 -32.69 -18.52 -8.79
N ARG A 28 -32.07 -18.58 -7.60
CA ARG A 28 -32.34 -17.62 -6.53
C ARG A 28 -31.87 -16.19 -6.87
N ALA A 29 -30.80 -16.07 -7.65
CA ALA A 29 -30.21 -14.80 -8.05
C ALA A 29 -30.70 -14.31 -9.43
N THR A 30 -31.72 -14.93 -10.01
CA THR A 30 -32.30 -14.57 -11.31
C THR A 30 -31.23 -14.44 -12.41
N THR A 31 -30.33 -15.42 -12.48
CA THR A 31 -29.24 -15.47 -13.47
C THR A 31 -29.08 -16.89 -14.04
N SER A 32 -28.09 -17.10 -14.90
CA SER A 32 -27.83 -18.41 -15.50
C SER A 32 -26.77 -19.21 -14.73
N GLN A 33 -26.91 -20.54 -14.72
CA GLN A 33 -25.89 -21.43 -14.14
C GLN A 33 -24.54 -21.29 -14.86
N ASP A 34 -24.56 -21.03 -16.16
CA ASP A 34 -23.37 -20.72 -16.96
C ASP A 34 -22.61 -19.49 -16.45
N ALA A 35 -23.33 -18.43 -16.07
CA ALA A 35 -22.72 -17.25 -15.49
C ALA A 35 -22.08 -17.54 -14.12
N ILE A 36 -22.77 -18.28 -13.25
CA ILE A 36 -22.21 -18.74 -11.96
C ILE A 36 -20.96 -19.60 -12.19
N SER A 37 -21.00 -20.52 -13.16
CA SER A 37 -19.86 -21.38 -13.51
C SER A 37 -18.65 -20.57 -13.98
N ARG A 38 -18.85 -19.55 -14.83
CA ARG A 38 -17.75 -18.67 -15.27
C ARG A 38 -17.15 -17.89 -14.10
N ILE A 39 -17.98 -17.41 -13.18
CA ILE A 39 -17.51 -16.72 -11.97
C ILE A 39 -16.70 -17.66 -11.07
N GLU A 40 -17.25 -18.81 -10.69
CA GLU A 40 -16.59 -19.74 -9.75
C GLU A 40 -15.30 -20.36 -10.31
N ARG A 41 -15.13 -20.41 -11.63
CA ARG A 41 -13.88 -20.84 -12.29
C ARG A 41 -12.90 -19.70 -12.54
N GLY A 42 -13.25 -18.46 -12.20
CA GLY A 42 -12.43 -17.27 -12.45
C GLY A 42 -12.30 -16.88 -13.92
N ALA A 43 -13.19 -17.40 -14.79
CA ALA A 43 -13.26 -17.02 -16.20
C ALA A 43 -13.94 -15.64 -16.37
N GLU A 44 -14.79 -15.25 -15.42
CA GLU A 44 -15.46 -13.96 -15.36
C GLU A 44 -15.29 -13.38 -13.95
N ALA A 45 -14.77 -12.16 -13.84
CA ALA A 45 -14.74 -11.45 -12.56
C ALA A 45 -16.08 -10.71 -12.40
N PRO A 46 -16.84 -10.94 -11.32
CA PRO A 46 -18.07 -10.19 -11.06
C PRO A 46 -17.74 -8.75 -10.65
N THR A 47 -18.66 -7.82 -10.90
CA THR A 47 -18.64 -6.50 -10.26
C THR A 47 -18.88 -6.66 -8.75
N LEU A 48 -18.50 -5.65 -7.95
CA LEU A 48 -18.77 -5.64 -6.51
C LEU A 48 -20.28 -5.78 -6.22
N GLU A 49 -21.12 -5.02 -6.92
CA GLU A 49 -22.58 -5.09 -6.82
C GLU A 49 -23.12 -6.50 -7.10
N ARG A 50 -22.58 -7.16 -8.14
CA ARG A 50 -23.00 -8.51 -8.49
C ARG A 50 -22.54 -9.55 -7.48
N LEU A 51 -21.33 -9.41 -6.94
CA LEU A 51 -20.83 -10.28 -5.87
C LEU A 51 -21.68 -10.12 -4.60
N ASP A 52 -21.97 -8.88 -4.21
CA ASP A 52 -22.81 -8.56 -3.06
C ASP A 52 -24.22 -9.16 -3.21
N HIS A 53 -24.88 -8.97 -4.36
CA HIS A 53 -26.18 -9.58 -4.64
C HIS A 53 -26.17 -11.11 -4.53
N LEU A 54 -25.13 -11.77 -5.06
CA LEU A 54 -25.00 -13.23 -4.97
C LEU A 54 -24.80 -13.71 -3.52
N LEU A 55 -24.06 -12.96 -2.71
CA LEU A 55 -23.86 -13.26 -1.29
C LEU A 55 -25.14 -13.00 -0.47
N MET A 56 -25.87 -11.93 -0.74
CA MET A 56 -27.15 -11.65 -0.10
C MET A 56 -28.18 -12.77 -0.32
N VAL A 57 -28.25 -13.29 -1.55
CA VAL A 57 -29.10 -14.44 -1.89
C VAL A 57 -28.72 -15.72 -1.15
N LEU A 58 -27.45 -15.82 -0.73
CA LEU A 58 -26.93 -16.90 0.11
C LEU A 58 -27.07 -16.60 1.62
N GLY A 59 -27.66 -15.47 2.00
CA GLY A 59 -27.81 -15.04 3.40
C GLY A 59 -26.52 -14.52 4.03
N GLU A 60 -25.56 -14.10 3.20
CA GLU A 60 -24.24 -13.62 3.61
C GLU A 60 -24.11 -12.11 3.29
N ARG A 61 -23.31 -11.38 4.07
CA ARG A 61 -23.04 -9.95 3.86
C ARG A 61 -21.62 -9.77 3.31
N LEU A 62 -21.46 -8.95 2.28
CA LEU A 62 -20.14 -8.54 1.81
C LEU A 62 -19.59 -7.41 2.71
N GLU A 63 -18.42 -7.64 3.31
CA GLU A 63 -17.67 -6.61 4.02
C GLU A 63 -16.35 -6.34 3.28
N LEU A 64 -16.04 -5.06 3.04
CA LEU A 64 -14.85 -4.62 2.35
C LEU A 64 -14.04 -3.70 3.27
N SER A 65 -12.76 -3.99 3.41
CA SER A 65 -11.80 -3.15 4.13
C SER A 65 -10.57 -2.91 3.27
N ALA A 66 -10.04 -1.69 3.33
CA ALA A 66 -8.74 -1.37 2.78
C ALA A 66 -7.76 -1.17 3.94
N THR A 67 -6.56 -1.73 3.81
CA THR A 67 -5.46 -1.51 4.75
C THR A 67 -4.35 -0.75 4.04
N ALA A 68 -3.52 -0.03 4.79
CA ALA A 68 -2.32 0.56 4.21
C ALA A 68 -1.48 -0.54 3.54
N LEU A 69 -1.04 -0.31 2.30
CA LEU A 69 0.07 -1.05 1.75
C LEU A 69 1.26 -0.67 2.62
N GLY A 70 1.70 -1.57 3.50
CA GLY A 70 2.91 -1.33 4.27
C GLY A 70 4.02 -0.94 3.31
N VAL A 71 4.51 0.29 3.43
CA VAL A 71 5.93 0.51 3.15
C VAL A 71 6.61 -0.35 4.20
N ASN A 72 7.52 -1.25 3.82
CA ASN A 72 8.28 -1.99 4.82
C ASN A 72 9.06 -0.94 5.64
N ASP A 73 8.53 -0.51 6.77
CA ASP A 73 9.26 0.31 7.76
C ASP A 73 10.46 -0.46 8.34
N ALA A 74 10.60 -1.76 8.01
CA ALA A 74 11.80 -2.53 8.26
C ALA A 74 13.07 -1.94 7.60
N ASP A 75 12.93 -1.13 6.54
CA ASP A 75 14.05 -0.40 5.93
C ASP A 75 14.11 1.09 6.35
N ALA A 76 13.12 1.55 7.11
CA ALA A 76 13.02 2.91 7.61
C ALA A 76 12.69 2.88 9.11
N ALA A 77 13.63 2.42 9.93
CA ALA A 77 13.55 2.67 11.36
C ALA A 77 13.40 4.19 11.57
N PRO A 78 12.30 4.67 12.19
CA PRO A 78 12.18 6.08 12.47
C PRO A 78 13.35 6.47 13.37
N LEU A 79 14.20 7.41 12.92
CA LEU A 79 15.26 7.96 13.75
C LEU A 79 14.67 8.31 15.11
N SER A 80 15.28 7.84 16.19
CA SER A 80 14.89 8.27 17.53
C SER A 80 14.98 9.80 17.63
N SER A 81 14.24 10.39 18.57
CA SER A 81 14.33 11.83 18.83
C SER A 81 15.77 12.30 19.07
N GLY A 82 16.62 11.43 19.65
CA GLY A 82 18.04 11.70 19.85
C GLY A 82 18.87 11.64 18.56
N GLU A 83 18.55 10.74 17.62
CA GLU A 83 19.24 10.65 16.33
C GLU A 83 18.90 11.83 15.41
N ARG A 84 17.63 12.26 15.38
CA ARG A 84 17.22 13.48 14.66
C ARG A 84 17.99 14.71 15.15
N LEU A 85 18.19 14.81 16.47
CA LEU A 85 18.94 15.92 17.07
C LEU A 85 20.44 15.87 16.70
N ARG A 86 21.06 14.69 16.71
CA ARG A 86 22.48 14.53 16.33
C ARG A 86 22.73 14.85 14.87
N GLU A 87 21.84 14.42 13.98
CA GLU A 87 21.95 14.70 12.55
C GLU A 87 21.88 16.20 12.25
N ALA A 88 20.87 16.88 12.82
CA ALA A 88 20.73 18.33 12.73
C ALA A 88 21.94 19.06 13.34
N ALA A 89 22.47 18.57 14.47
CA ALA A 89 23.66 19.14 15.08
C ALA A 89 24.93 18.94 14.22
N SER A 90 25.04 17.86 13.45
CA SER A 90 26.24 17.59 12.63
C SER A 90 26.44 18.64 11.53
N TRP A 91 25.36 19.05 10.87
CA TRP A 91 25.38 20.10 9.84
C TRP A 91 25.70 21.47 10.43
N ASN A 92 25.11 21.79 11.59
CA ASN A 92 25.40 23.05 12.29
C ASN A 92 26.87 23.12 12.77
N LEU A 93 27.41 22.00 13.27
CA LEU A 93 28.81 21.91 13.69
C LEU A 93 29.77 22.02 12.51
N LEU A 94 29.44 21.39 11.37
CA LEU A 94 30.24 21.52 10.15
C LEU A 94 30.21 22.94 9.62
N ALA A 95 29.03 23.57 9.54
CA ALA A 95 28.88 24.95 9.12
C ALA A 95 29.72 25.90 9.99
N GLY A 96 29.63 25.79 11.33
CA GLY A 96 30.44 26.60 12.23
C GLY A 96 31.95 26.39 12.08
N LYS A 97 32.41 25.15 11.83
CA LYS A 97 33.83 24.86 11.57
C LYS A 97 34.30 25.49 10.25
N LEU A 98 33.48 25.42 9.20
CA LEU A 98 33.79 26.02 7.90
C LEU A 98 33.79 27.55 7.97
N GLU A 99 32.87 28.14 8.71
CA GLU A 99 32.84 29.59 8.96
C GLU A 99 34.09 30.07 9.70
N ALA A 100 34.48 29.38 10.78
CA ALA A 100 35.68 29.70 11.55
C ALA A 100 36.95 29.54 10.70
N ALA A 101 37.07 28.44 9.96
CA ALA A 101 38.22 28.20 9.07
C ALA A 101 38.29 29.24 7.93
N GLY A 102 37.15 29.62 7.35
CA GLY A 102 37.06 30.65 6.33
C GLY A 102 37.41 32.05 6.86
N ALA A 103 36.96 32.39 8.07
CA ALA A 103 37.30 33.64 8.73
C ALA A 103 38.81 33.73 9.00
N GLU A 104 39.41 32.65 9.48
CA GLU A 104 40.85 32.58 9.71
C GLU A 104 41.62 32.70 8.38
N ALA A 105 41.24 31.94 7.34
CA ALA A 105 41.88 32.01 6.03
C ALA A 105 41.88 33.42 5.43
N ARG A 106 40.80 34.20 5.63
CA ARG A 106 40.73 35.62 5.23
C ARG A 106 41.69 36.49 6.06
N ARG A 107 41.78 36.26 7.37
CA ARG A 107 42.68 36.99 8.28
C ARG A 107 44.15 36.80 7.91
N VAL A 108 44.55 35.57 7.55
CA VAL A 108 45.95 35.25 7.17
C VAL A 108 46.25 35.47 5.69
N GLY A 109 45.27 35.92 4.88
CA GLY A 109 45.47 36.25 3.47
C GLY A 109 45.70 35.02 2.57
N HIS A 110 45.07 33.89 2.87
CA HIS A 110 45.27 32.64 2.13
C HIS A 110 44.88 32.77 0.65
N ALA A 111 45.60 32.09 -0.26
CA ALA A 111 45.38 32.21 -1.71
C ALA A 111 43.95 31.83 -2.16
N ALA A 112 43.33 30.88 -1.45
CA ALA A 112 41.99 30.38 -1.76
C ALA A 112 40.85 31.41 -1.54
N THR A 113 41.05 32.47 -0.75
CA THR A 113 40.00 33.47 -0.47
C THR A 113 40.00 34.67 -1.43
N ARG A 114 40.89 34.68 -2.44
CA ARG A 114 41.04 35.79 -3.40
C ARG A 114 40.16 35.70 -4.67
N LEU A 115 39.41 34.61 -4.85
CA LEU A 115 38.67 34.32 -6.09
C LEU A 115 37.18 34.69 -6.08
N ALA A 116 36.65 35.28 -5.01
CA ALA A 116 35.20 35.54 -4.85
C ALA A 116 34.78 37.01 -5.10
N GLY A 117 35.56 37.77 -5.86
CA GLY A 117 35.27 39.18 -6.16
C GLY A 117 35.52 39.53 -7.62
N SER A 118 34.49 39.37 -8.46
CA SER A 118 34.30 40.05 -9.75
C SER A 118 32.83 40.07 -10.08
#